data_AF-A0A4V3IUT5-F1
#
_entry.id   AF-A0A4V3IUT5-F1
#
_cell.length_a   1.000
_cell.length_b   1.000
_cell.length_c   1.000
_cell.angle_alpha   90.00
_cell.angle_beta   90.00
_cell.angle_gamma   90.00
#
_symmetry.space_group_name_H-M   'P 1'
#
loop_
_entity.id
_entity.type
_entity.pdbx_description
1 polymer ?
#
loop_
_entity_poly.entity_id
_entity_poly.type
_entity_poly.pdbx_seq_one_letter_code
_entity_poly.pdbx_strand_id
1 'polypeptide(L)'
;MTFARKLILAWSGDQSQIYRTLALLVAEGLAEVEVIAQDGRPDRRVHRITPTGLTALREWPASPLPPETPHDAFLVRVFFVGEPVDLAHALRRATLRNGIRHAEAELAWLGETVEALS
;
A
#
# COMPACT_ATOMS: atom_id res chain seq x y z
N MET A 1 -5.59 22.39 3.20
CA MET A 1 -4.73 21.89 2.09
C MET A 1 -4.02 20.59 2.54
N THR A 2 -4.76 19.59 3.06
CA THR A 2 -4.23 18.77 4.18
C THR A 2 -4.44 17.25 4.11
N PHE A 3 -5.06 16.68 3.06
CA PHE A 3 -5.33 15.23 3.00
C PHE A 3 -4.46 14.46 1.97
N ALA A 4 -4.34 14.98 0.74
CA ALA A 4 -3.60 14.31 -0.34
C ALA A 4 -2.11 14.08 -0.06
N ARG A 5 -1.45 15.01 0.66
CA ARG A 5 -0.03 14.87 1.03
C ARG A 5 0.21 13.81 2.13
N LYS A 6 -0.80 13.52 2.96
CA LYS A 6 -0.70 12.52 4.05
C LYS A 6 -0.81 11.08 3.51
N LEU A 7 -1.61 10.85 2.47
CA LEU A 7 -1.77 9.54 1.82
C LEU A 7 -0.50 9.06 1.09
N ILE A 8 0.26 9.96 0.49
CA ILE A 8 1.50 9.63 -0.25
C ILE A 8 2.62 9.15 0.68
N LEU A 9 2.62 9.59 1.94
CA LEU A 9 3.59 9.13 2.96
C LEU A 9 3.27 7.72 3.48
N ALA A 10 1.99 7.32 3.48
CA ALA A 10 1.54 6.01 3.96
C ALA A 10 1.55 4.93 2.86
N TRP A 11 1.55 5.31 1.58
CA TRP A 11 1.44 4.38 0.47
C TRP A 11 2.42 4.73 -0.65
N SER A 12 3.45 3.91 -0.84
CA SER A 12 4.41 3.98 -1.94
C SER A 12 3.78 3.46 -3.24
N GLY A 13 2.74 4.14 -3.73
CA GLY A 13 2.05 3.76 -4.96
C GLY A 13 2.86 4.10 -6.21
N ASP A 14 3.33 3.08 -6.93
CA ASP A 14 3.75 3.23 -8.32
C ASP A 14 2.56 3.75 -9.16
N GLN A 15 2.76 4.77 -9.99
CA GLN A 15 1.72 5.33 -10.86
C GLN A 15 1.04 4.25 -11.71
N SER A 16 1.78 3.21 -12.12
CA SER A 16 1.20 2.10 -12.87
C SER A 16 0.14 1.31 -12.09
N GLN A 17 0.28 1.23 -10.76
CA GLN A 17 -0.70 0.58 -9.89
C GLN A 17 -1.98 1.40 -9.79
N ILE A 18 -1.89 2.73 -9.71
CA ILE A 18 -3.07 3.62 -9.63
C ILE A 18 -3.98 3.41 -10.84
N TYR A 19 -3.41 3.40 -12.05
CA TYR A 19 -4.21 3.22 -13.26
C TYR A 19 -4.83 1.82 -13.39
N ARG A 20 -4.11 0.77 -12.97
CA ARG A 20 -4.67 -0.60 -12.92
C ARG A 20 -5.83 -0.69 -11.93
N THR A 21 -5.67 -0.12 -10.73
CA THR A 21 -6.72 -0.10 -9.72
C THR A 21 -7.95 0.68 -10.19
N LEU A 22 -7.76 1.86 -10.81
CA LEU A 22 -8.88 2.63 -11.37
C LEU A 22 -9.65 1.86 -12.44
N ALA A 23 -8.95 1.09 -13.29
CA ALA A 23 -9.60 0.24 -14.28
C ALA A 23 -10.42 -0.88 -13.63
N LEU A 24 -9.90 -1.52 -12.58
CA LEU A 24 -10.61 -2.55 -11.82
C LEU A 24 -11.86 -2.00 -11.13
N LEU A 25 -11.75 -0.86 -10.45
CA LEU A 25 -12.88 -0.22 -9.78
C LEU A 25 -14.01 0.12 -10.76
N VAL A 26 -13.66 0.52 -11.99
CA VAL A 26 -14.64 0.74 -13.06
C VAL A 26 -15.26 -0.57 -13.55
N ALA A 27 -14.44 -1.61 -13.77
CA ALA A 27 -14.93 -2.92 -14.18
C ALA A 27 -15.88 -3.56 -13.15
N GLU A 28 -15.65 -3.29 -11.86
CA GLU A 28 -16.49 -3.76 -10.74
C GLU A 28 -17.70 -2.85 -10.46
N GLY A 29 -17.86 -1.74 -11.20
CA GLY A 29 -18.96 -0.80 -11.00
C GLY A 29 -18.85 0.04 -9.71
N LEU A 30 -17.70 0.04 -9.05
CA LEU A 30 -17.40 0.86 -7.87
C LEU A 30 -17.01 2.29 -8.24
N ALA A 31 -16.54 2.48 -9.47
CA ALA A 31 -16.31 3.79 -10.07
C ALA A 31 -16.88 3.85 -11.48
N GLU A 32 -17.11 5.06 -11.97
CA GLU A 32 -17.42 5.36 -13.35
C GLU A 32 -16.30 6.23 -13.94
N VAL A 33 -16.14 6.20 -15.26
CA VAL A 33 -15.16 7.01 -15.97
C VAL A 33 -15.83 7.79 -17.09
N GLU A 34 -15.60 9.10 -17.08
CA GLU A 34 -15.98 10.01 -18.15
C GLU A 34 -14.73 10.40 -18.95
N VAL A 35 -14.76 10.19 -20.27
CA VAL A 35 -13.68 10.60 -21.16
C VAL A 35 -14.06 11.94 -21.78
N ILE A 36 -13.34 12.99 -21.39
CA ILE A 36 -13.54 14.35 -21.90
C ILE A 36 -12.53 14.58 -23.01
N ALA A 37 -13.03 14.69 -24.24
CA ALA A 37 -12.21 15.00 -25.41
C ALA A 37 -11.52 16.34 -25.23
N GLN A 38 -10.24 16.42 -25.59
CA GLN A 38 -9.47 17.65 -25.49
C GLN A 38 -8.79 17.98 -26.81
N ASP A 39 -8.86 19.24 -27.23
CA ASP A 39 -8.18 19.68 -28.45
C ASP A 39 -6.68 19.93 -28.16
N GLY A 40 -5.83 19.42 -29.04
CA GLY A 40 -4.36 19.54 -28.97
C GLY A 40 -3.65 18.79 -27.82
N ARG A 41 -4.34 17.94 -27.05
CA ARG A 41 -3.75 17.14 -25.95
C ARG A 41 -4.49 15.81 -25.75
N PRO A 42 -3.91 14.83 -25.03
CA PRO A 42 -4.59 13.56 -24.75
C PRO A 42 -5.91 13.78 -24.00
N ASP A 43 -6.90 12.93 -24.30
CA ASP A 43 -8.20 12.95 -23.64
C ASP A 43 -8.07 12.81 -22.12
N ARG A 44 -8.91 13.57 -21.40
CA ARG A 44 -8.93 13.52 -19.95
C ARG A 44 -9.91 12.46 -19.48
N ARG A 45 -9.42 11.52 -18.68
CA ARG A 45 -10.28 10.57 -17.96
C ARG A 45 -10.60 11.13 -16.57
N VAL A 46 -11.88 11.33 -16.29
CA VAL A 46 -12.39 11.76 -14.99
C VAL A 46 -13.10 10.58 -14.35
N HIS A 47 -12.57 10.10 -13.23
CA HIS A 47 -13.17 9.01 -12.47
C HIS A 47 -14.06 9.57 -11.37
N ARG A 48 -15.25 8.98 -11.19
CA ARG A 48 -16.17 9.30 -10.09
C ARG A 48 -16.56 8.03 -9.34
N ILE A 49 -16.70 8.11 -8.03
CA ILE A 49 -17.17 6.99 -7.22
C ILE A 49 -18.68 6.81 -7.42
N THR A 50 -19.12 5.57 -7.59
CA THR A 50 -20.56 5.26 -7.70
C THR A 50 -21.19 5.15 -6.30
N PRO A 51 -22.54 5.17 -6.17
CA PRO A 51 -23.19 4.86 -4.90
C PRO A 51 -22.75 3.51 -4.32
N THR A 52 -22.58 2.49 -5.17
CA THR A 52 -22.07 1.17 -4.78
C THR A 52 -20.63 1.25 -4.25
N GLY A 53 -19.75 1.97 -4.97
CA GLY A 53 -18.38 2.19 -4.53
C GLY A 53 -18.30 2.93 -3.19
N LEU A 54 -19.20 3.88 -2.96
CA LEU A 54 -19.26 4.61 -1.70
C LEU A 54 -19.69 3.70 -0.54
N THR A 55 -20.64 2.80 -0.76
CA THR A 55 -21.02 1.78 0.23
C THR A 55 -19.85 0.84 0.52
N ALA A 56 -19.20 0.30 -0.51
CA ALA A 56 -18.03 -0.57 -0.35
C ALA A 56 -16.89 0.12 0.43
N LEU A 57 -16.62 1.40 0.12
CA LEU A 57 -15.63 2.20 0.84
C LEU A 57 -15.98 2.42 2.31
N ARG A 58 -17.27 2.52 2.66
CA ARG A 58 -17.73 2.66 4.05
C ARG A 58 -17.64 1.36 4.84
N GLU A 59 -17.77 0.23 4.17
CA GLU A 59 -17.68 -1.10 4.78
C GLU A 59 -16.22 -1.57 4.94
N TRP A 60 -15.35 -1.13 4.02
CA TRP A 60 -13.94 -1.54 3.98
C TRP A 60 -13.16 -1.40 5.29
N PRO A 61 -13.29 -0.31 6.10
CA PRO A 61 -12.58 -0.21 7.37
C PRO A 61 -12.94 -1.28 8.40
N ALA A 62 -14.14 -1.86 8.29
CA ALA A 62 -14.59 -2.96 9.15
C ALA A 62 -14.27 -4.34 8.56
N SER A 63 -13.72 -4.41 7.34
CA SER A 63 -13.37 -5.68 6.70
C SER A 63 -12.13 -6.29 7.36
N PRO A 64 -12.05 -7.64 7.46
CA PRO A 64 -10.85 -8.30 7.96
C PRO A 64 -9.64 -7.91 7.14
N LEU A 65 -8.54 -7.57 7.80
CA LEU A 65 -7.27 -7.37 7.11
C LEU A 65 -6.84 -8.71 6.49
N PRO A 66 -6.52 -8.75 5.19
CA PRO A 66 -5.94 -9.94 4.60
C PRO A 66 -4.63 -10.25 5.35
N PRO A 67 -4.28 -11.55 5.52
CA PRO A 67 -3.03 -11.92 6.15
C PRO A 67 -1.88 -11.27 5.38
N GLU A 68 -1.07 -10.48 6.08
CA GLU A 68 0.15 -9.95 5.48
C GLU A 68 1.03 -11.12 5.06
N THR A 69 1.36 -11.17 3.77
CA THR A 69 2.46 -12.02 3.31
C THR A 69 3.70 -11.13 3.28
N PRO A 70 4.56 -11.18 4.31
CA PRO A 70 5.72 -10.31 4.37
C PRO A 70 6.65 -10.64 3.20
N HIS A 71 6.68 -9.74 2.21
CA HIS A 71 7.68 -9.74 1.15
C HIS A 71 8.97 -9.10 1.68
N ASP A 72 9.70 -9.87 2.47
CA ASP A 72 10.97 -9.41 3.04
C ASP A 72 12.10 -9.67 2.04
N ALA A 73 12.52 -8.59 1.35
CA ALA A 73 13.62 -8.62 0.38
C ALA A 73 14.93 -9.16 0.98
N PHE A 74 15.12 -9.03 2.29
CA PHE A 74 16.29 -9.58 2.98
C PHE A 74 16.16 -11.08 3.21
N LEU A 75 14.98 -11.62 3.56
CA LEU A 75 14.75 -13.07 3.61
C LEU A 75 14.95 -13.73 2.25
N VAL A 76 14.51 -13.06 1.17
CA VAL A 76 14.77 -13.52 -0.21
C VAL A 76 16.27 -13.58 -0.48
N ARG A 77 17.05 -12.55 -0.11
CA ARG A 77 18.51 -12.55 -0.30
C ARG A 77 19.20 -13.64 0.51
N VAL A 78 18.78 -13.88 1.76
CA VAL A 78 19.36 -14.95 2.60
C VAL A 78 19.07 -16.33 2.00
N PHE A 79 17.87 -16.56 1.48
CA PHE A 79 17.48 -17.81 0.82
C PHE A 79 18.42 -18.17 -0.35
N PHE A 80 18.83 -17.19 -1.16
CA PHE A 80 19.69 -17.43 -2.32
C PHE A 80 21.20 -17.48 -2.01
N VAL A 81 21.63 -17.21 -0.77
CA VAL A 81 23.06 -17.09 -0.41
C VAL A 81 23.57 -18.22 0.50
N GLY A 82 22.70 -18.97 1.19
CA GLY A 82 23.12 -19.92 2.24
C GLY A 82 23.24 -21.40 1.84
N GLU A 83 24.33 -22.06 2.24
CA GLU A 83 24.42 -23.53 2.36
C GLU A 83 23.46 -24.05 3.47
N PRO A 84 22.88 -25.26 3.35
CA PRO A 84 21.66 -25.66 4.07
C PRO A 84 21.72 -25.62 5.61
N VAL A 85 22.90 -25.83 6.21
CA VAL A 85 23.08 -25.92 7.67
C VAL A 85 23.25 -24.55 8.34
N ASP A 86 23.80 -23.56 7.62
CA ASP A 86 23.93 -22.18 8.11
C ASP A 86 22.69 -21.33 7.76
N LEU A 87 21.91 -21.76 6.77
CA LEU A 87 20.72 -21.03 6.30
C LEU A 87 19.66 -20.86 7.40
N ALA A 88 19.34 -21.91 8.16
CA ALA A 88 18.32 -21.82 9.21
C ALA A 88 18.72 -20.85 10.34
N HIS A 89 19.99 -20.87 10.73
CA HIS A 89 20.52 -19.99 11.77
C HIS A 89 20.68 -18.54 11.26
N ALA A 90 21.12 -18.37 10.02
CA ALA A 90 21.17 -17.07 9.34
C ALA A 90 19.77 -16.46 9.19
N LEU A 91 18.78 -17.23 8.73
CA LEU A 91 17.37 -16.81 8.62
C LEU A 91 16.81 -16.40 9.98
N ARG A 92 17.04 -17.18 11.04
CA ARG A 92 16.53 -16.83 12.37
C ARG A 92 17.06 -15.49 12.88
N ARG A 93 18.38 -15.26 12.79
CA ARG A 93 18.98 -13.97 13.17
C ARG A 93 18.56 -12.83 12.25
N ALA A 94 18.36 -13.14 10.97
CA ALA A 94 17.88 -12.21 9.96
C ALA A 94 16.46 -11.71 10.30
N THR A 95 15.50 -12.63 10.44
CA THR A 95 14.11 -12.32 10.77
C THR A 95 13.99 -11.53 12.07
N LEU A 96 14.72 -11.92 13.12
CA LEU A 96 14.67 -11.21 14.42
C LEU A 96 15.17 -9.76 14.30
N ARG A 97 16.30 -9.53 13.61
CA ARG A 97 16.81 -8.16 13.40
C ARG A 97 15.88 -7.32 12.56
N ASN A 98 15.27 -7.90 11.53
CA ASN A 98 14.33 -7.16 10.70
C ASN A 98 13.06 -6.80 11.49
N GLY A 99 12.52 -7.74 12.27
CA GLY A 99 11.38 -7.50 13.16
C GLY A 99 11.64 -6.39 14.18
N ILE A 100 12.81 -6.40 14.84
CA ILE A 100 13.21 -5.34 15.78
C ILE A 100 13.24 -3.97 15.08
N ARG A 101 13.93 -3.88 13.93
CA ARG A 101 14.01 -2.63 13.17
C ARG A 101 12.63 -2.10 12.77
N HIS A 102 11.70 -2.99 12.41
CA HIS A 102 10.34 -2.60 12.03
C HIS A 102 9.58 -2.05 13.24
N ALA A 103 9.63 -2.75 14.38
CA ALA A 103 8.99 -2.32 15.62
C ALA A 103 9.55 -0.98 16.13
N GLU A 104 10.86 -0.76 16.02
CA GLU A 104 11.51 0.51 16.37
C GLU A 104 11.00 1.66 15.48
N ALA A 105 10.87 1.42 14.16
CA ALA A 105 10.35 2.41 13.22
C ALA A 105 8.87 2.73 13.48
N GLU A 106 8.05 1.72 13.79
CA GLU A 106 6.65 1.89 14.14
C GLU A 106 6.48 2.71 15.43
N LEU A 107 7.25 2.39 16.48
CA LEU A 107 7.25 3.16 17.73
C LEU A 107 7.66 4.62 17.53
N ALA A 108 8.68 4.88 16.69
CA ALA A 108 9.09 6.23 16.36
C ALA A 108 7.96 7.00 15.66
N TRP A 109 7.31 6.40 14.66
CA TRP A 109 6.19 7.00 13.95
C TRP A 109 4.98 7.27 14.86
N LEU A 110 4.66 6.34 15.76
CA LEU A 110 3.58 6.50 16.74
C LEU A 110 3.86 7.67 17.69
N GLY A 111 5.11 7.82 18.16
CA GLY A 111 5.55 8.94 18.98
C GLY A 111 5.33 10.28 18.30
N GLU A 112 5.83 10.43 17.06
CA GLU A 112 5.64 11.63 16.23
C GLU A 112 4.15 11.95 16.01
N THR A 113 3.33 10.91 15.83
CA THR A 113 1.89 11.05 15.57
C THR A 113 1.12 11.51 16.81
N VAL A 114 1.44 10.98 18.00
CA VAL A 114 0.82 11.38 19.26
C VAL A 114 1.20 12.82 19.63
N GLU A 115 2.46 13.22 19.43
CA GLU A 115 2.91 14.60 19.64
C GLU A 115 2.20 15.57 18.69
N ALA A 116 2.02 15.20 17.42
CA ALA A 116 1.34 16.05 16.43
C ALA A 116 -0.18 16.18 16.65
N LEU A 117 -0.78 15.31 17.47
CA LEU A 117 -2.21 15.31 17.81
C LEU A 117 -2.50 15.93 19.20
N SER A 118 -1.47 16.30 19.96
CA SER A 118 -1.56 16.99 21.25
C SER A 118 -1.45 18.51 21.09
#